data_AF-A0A0F9PU58-F1
#
_entry.id   AF-A0A0F9PU58-F1
#
_cell.length_a   1.000
_cell.length_b   1.000
_cell.length_c   1.000
_cell.angle_alpha   90.00
_cell.angle_beta   90.00
_cell.angle_gamma   90.00
#
_symmetry.space_group_name_H-M   'P 1'
#
loop_
_entity.id
_entity.type
_entity.pdbx_description
1 polymer ?
#
loop_
_entity_poly.entity_id
_entity_poly.type
_entity_poly.pdbx_seq_one_letter_code
_entity_poly.pdbx_strand_id
1 'polypeptide(L)' 'MGESKMAEVAYQVATYSGTLYVNCGEDDDSETIKAKARAKLVRQCGPLPFGYESFKIKTIS' A
#
# COMPACT_ATOMS: atom_id res chain seq x y z
N MET A 1 15.60 -18.16 -0.81
CA MET A 1 14.17 -17.85 -1.06
C MET A 1 13.83 -16.72 -0.11
N GLY A 2 13.69 -15.49 -0.61
CA GLY A 2 13.46 -14.33 0.25
C GLY A 2 12.13 -14.46 0.98
N GLU A 3 12.16 -14.27 2.30
CA GLU A 3 10.97 -14.26 3.14
C GLU A 3 9.99 -13.19 2.61
N SER A 4 8.79 -13.64 2.25
CA SER A 4 7.71 -12.74 1.83
C SER A 4 7.03 -12.20 3.08
N LYS A 5 7.35 -10.97 3.47
CA LYS A 5 6.66 -10.28 4.57
C LYS A 5 5.38 -9.63 4.05
N MET A 6 4.36 -9.51 4.88
CA MET A 6 3.14 -8.78 4.57
C MET A 6 3.10 -7.49 5.37
N ALA A 7 3.01 -6.36 4.66
CA ALA A 7 2.75 -5.08 5.29
C ALA A 7 1.27 -4.71 5.18
N GLU A 8 0.67 -4.36 6.31
CA GLU A 8 -0.63 -3.72 6.37
C GLU A 8 -0.46 -2.22 6.13
N VAL A 9 -1.04 -1.73 5.05
CA VAL A 9 -1.01 -0.32 4.65
C VAL A 9 -2.42 0.24 4.70
N ALA A 10 -2.63 1.22 5.58
CA ALA A 10 -3.84 2.02 5.57
C ALA A 10 -3.73 3.09 4.47
N TYR A 11 -4.78 3.23 3.68
CA TYR A 11 -4.87 4.25 2.64
C TYR A 11 -6.04 5.19 2.90
N GLN A 12 -5.86 6.42 2.46
CA GLN A 12 -6.91 7.41 2.32
C GLN A 12 -6.72 8.11 0.98
N VAL A 13 -7.71 8.00 0.10
CA VAL A 13 -7.71 8.62 -1.22
C VAL A 13 -9.04 9.36 -1.39
N ALA A 14 -8.98 10.69 -1.44
CA ALA A 14 -10.15 11.56 -1.41
C ALA A 14 -11.06 11.25 -0.20
N THR A 15 -12.26 10.69 -0.45
CA THR A 15 -13.22 10.28 0.59
C THR A 15 -13.13 8.80 0.95
N TYR A 16 -12.36 8.01 0.20
CA TYR A 16 -12.21 6.58 0.41
C TYR A 16 -11.07 6.32 1.38
N SER A 17 -11.29 5.41 2.33
CA SER A 17 -10.26 4.95 3.24
C SER A 17 -10.41 3.45 3.50
N GLY A 18 -9.31 2.80 3.81
CA GLY A 18 -9.30 1.37 4.09
C GLY A 18 -7.90 0.87 4.42
N THR A 19 -7.76 -0.45 4.47
CA THR A 19 -6.49 -1.14 4.67
C THR A 19 -6.26 -2.15 3.55
N LEU A 20 -5.01 -2.28 3.12
CA LEU A 20 -4.57 -3.28 2.17
C LEU A 20 -3.31 -3.97 2.64
N TYR A 21 -3.21 -5.25 2.32
CA TYR A 21 -2.03 -6.05 2.56
C TYR A 21 -1.18 -6.09 1.29
N VAL A 22 0.09 -5.75 1.41
CA VAL A 22 1.07 -5.82 0.32
C VAL A 22 2.22 -6.74 0.69
N ASN A 23 2.71 -7.47 -0.30
CA ASN A 23 3.88 -8.31 -0.13
C ASN A 23 5.14 -7.43 -0.24
N CYS A 24 6.02 -7.55 0.75
CA CYS A 24 7.22 -6.76 0.94
C CYS A 24 8.36 -7.71 1.28
N GLY A 25 9.53 -7.51 0.67
CA GLY A 25 10.77 -8.15 1.08
C GLY A 25 11.40 -7.43 2.27
N GLU A 26 12.52 -7.96 2.76
CA GLU A 26 13.27 -7.32 3.85
C GLU A 26 13.92 -6.00 3.44
N ASP A 27 14.28 -5.87 2.17
CA ASP A 27 14.87 -4.66 1.58
C ASP A 27 13.82 -3.66 1.07
N ASP A 28 12.52 -3.94 1.23
CA ASP A 28 11.48 -3.00 0.81
C ASP A 28 11.36 -1.84 1.81
N ASP A 29 11.90 -0.70 1.44
CA ASP A 29 11.71 0.54 2.18
C ASP A 29 10.24 1.00 2.21
N SER A 30 9.93 1.83 3.20
CA SER A 30 8.58 2.36 3.41
C SER A 30 7.96 3.00 2.17
N GLU A 31 8.77 3.67 1.33
CA GLU A 31 8.29 4.27 0.08
C GLU A 31 7.93 3.21 -0.97
N THR A 32 8.74 2.15 -1.08
CA THR A 32 8.47 1.03 -1.99
C THR A 32 7.21 0.28 -1.59
N ILE A 33 7.01 0.06 -0.29
CA ILE A 33 5.79 -0.55 0.26
C ILE A 33 4.55 0.30 -0.10
N LYS A 34 4.63 1.63 0.06
CA LYS A 34 3.53 2.55 -0.31
C LYS A 34 3.28 2.57 -1.81
N ALA A 35 4.33 2.52 -2.64
CA ALA A 35 4.20 2.47 -4.09
C ALA A 35 3.51 1.17 -4.55
N LYS A 36 3.89 0.03 -3.96
CA LYS A 36 3.23 -1.27 -4.17
C LYS A 36 1.76 -1.22 -3.73
N ALA A 37 1.48 -0.58 -2.60
CA ALA A 37 0.13 -0.39 -2.09
C ALA A 37 -0.75 0.42 -3.06
N ARG A 38 -0.24 1.55 -3.55
CA ARG A 38 -0.90 2.37 -4.57
C ARG A 38 -1.13 1.59 -5.86
N ALA A 39 -0.11 0.89 -6.36
CA ALA A 39 -0.22 0.09 -7.58
C ALA A 39 -1.28 -1.02 -7.46
N LYS A 40 -1.34 -1.69 -6.31
CA LYS A 40 -2.36 -2.70 -6.00
C LYS A 40 -3.76 -2.09 -5.97
N LEU A 41 -3.92 -0.94 -5.30
CA LEU A 41 -5.19 -0.24 -5.20
C LEU A 41 -5.69 0.21 -6.58
N VAL A 42 -4.80 0.78 -7.42
CA VAL A 42 -5.14 1.16 -8.80
C VAL A 42 -5.54 -0.07 -9.63
N ARG A 43 -4.87 -1.20 -9.45
CA ARG A 43 -5.20 -2.44 -10.17
C ARG A 43 -6.55 -3.04 -9.73
N GLN A 44 -6.94 -2.87 -8.47
CA GLN A 44 -8.19 -3.40 -7.92
C GLN A 44 -9.39 -2.48 -8.16
N CYS A 45 -9.21 -1.16 -8.03
CA CYS A 45 -10.30 -0.18 -8.07
C CYS A 45 -10.30 0.69 -9.35
N GLY A 46 -9.25 0.60 -10.17
CA GLY A 46 -9.06 1.47 -11.33
C GLY A 46 -8.31 2.76 -10.99
N PRO A 47 -8.32 3.75 -11.90
CA PRO A 47 -7.61 5.00 -11.68
C PRO A 47 -8.11 5.72 -10.42
N LEU A 48 -7.18 6.12 -9.55
CA LEU A 48 -7.51 6.84 -8.33
C LEU A 48 -8.01 8.25 -8.67
N PRO A 49 -9.03 8.76 -7.97
CA PRO A 49 -9.50 10.12 -8.18
C PRO A 49 -8.39 11.12 -7.88
N PHE A 50 -8.32 12.19 -8.67
CA PHE A 50 -7.43 13.32 -8.40
C PHE A 50 -7.80 13.95 -7.06
N GLY A 51 -6.86 14.01 -6.13
CA GLY A 51 -7.08 14.54 -4.79
C GLY A 51 -5.98 14.16 -3.81
N TYR A 52 -6.28 14.28 -2.52
CA TYR A 52 -5.38 13.87 -1.45
C TYR A 52 -5.23 12.35 -1.43
N GLU A 53 -4.00 11.86 -1.59
CA GLU A 53 -3.62 10.47 -1.38
C GLU A 53 -2.65 10.35 -0.20
N SER A 54 -2.94 9.42 0.71
CA SER A 54 -2.12 9.14 1.87
C SER A 54 -2.06 7.65 2.13
N PHE A 55 -0.84 7.13 2.26
CA PHE A 55 -0.58 5.72 2.54
C PHE A 55 0.31 5.63 3.78
N LYS A 56 -0.18 4.96 4.81
CA LYS A 56 0.51 4.78 6.09
C LYS A 56 0.66 3.30 6.40
N ILE A 57 1.89 2.86 6.58
CA ILE A 57 2.21 1.51 7.01
C ILE A 57 1.85 1.40 8.49
N LYS A 58 1.04 0.40 8.84
CA LYS A 58 0.63 0.12 10.21
C LYS A 58 1.53 -0.91 10.86
N THR A 59 1.67 -2.05 10.19
CA THR A 59 2.40 -3.21 10.71
C THR A 59 3.07 -3.93 9.55
N ILE A 60 4.25 -4.48 9.79
CA ILE A 60 4.95 -5.40 8.88
C ILE A 60 5.05 -6.72 9.64
N SER A 61 4.53 -7.80 9.05
CA SER A 61 4.52 -9.15 9.61
C SER A 61 5.24 -10.13 8.71
#